data_AF-A0A2G9TVW8-F1
#
_entry.id   AF-A0A2G9TVW8-F1
#
_cell.length_a   1.000
_cell.length_b   1.000
_cell.length_c   1.000
_cell.angle_alpha   90.00
_cell.angle_beta   90.00
_cell.angle_gamma   90.00
#
_symmetry.space_group_name_H-M   'P 1'
#
loop_
_entity.id
_entity.type
_entity.pdbx_description
1 polymer ?
#
loop_
_entity_poly.entity_id
_entity_poly.type
_entity_poly.pdbx_seq_one_letter_code
_entity_poly.pdbx_strand_id
1 'polypeptide(L)'
;MIVMGLAASPRMNFSPASPGKEKFPVRLANNERSGQKPYLPFERDSDMDCRRNFSQENPIRCFLAGDLRANEQVGYNEMIGDYGGYNPQVDPSISNAFATAAFRFGHTLINPTLFRFDKDFNPIRDGHISLHKAFFAPERLLAEGGIDPLIRGLFASPLKMPMPSQLLNMELTEKLFDRFHEVALDLAVMNIQRGRDHGLPGYTEYRRFCNLSVPVTWDDLAADIPDASVRAKMRSLYGDP
;
A
#
# COMPACT_ATOMS: atom_id res chain seq x y z
N MET A 1 -2.81 -0.90 5.00
CA MET A 1 -2.63 0.01 6.16
C MET A 1 -3.73 1.06 6.28
N ILE A 2 -4.10 1.84 5.24
CA ILE A 2 -5.22 2.81 5.36
C ILE A 2 -6.58 2.14 5.58
N VAL A 3 -6.88 1.04 4.87
CA VAL A 3 -8.17 0.37 5.04
C VAL A 3 -8.35 -0.18 6.46
N MET A 4 -7.25 -0.55 7.15
CA MET A 4 -7.28 -0.92 8.57
C MET A 4 -7.28 0.28 9.53
N GLY A 5 -6.74 1.43 9.12
CA GLY A 5 -6.74 2.66 9.92
C GLY A 5 -8.08 3.42 9.92
N LEU A 6 -9.00 3.12 8.99
CA LEU A 6 -10.34 3.73 8.94
C LEU A 6 -11.24 3.29 10.11
N ALA A 7 -10.89 2.23 10.85
CA ALA A 7 -11.69 1.68 11.94
C ALA A 7 -11.02 1.73 13.34
N ALA A 8 -9.76 2.17 13.46
CA ALA A 8 -9.00 2.04 14.71
C ALA A 8 -8.92 3.36 15.49
N SER A 9 -9.85 3.60 16.41
CA SER A 9 -9.78 4.72 17.37
C SER A 9 -8.61 4.53 18.37
N PRO A 10 -7.87 5.59 18.79
CA PRO A 10 -6.75 5.47 19.72
C PRO A 10 -7.12 5.19 21.19
N ARG A 11 -8.42 5.06 21.51
CA ARG A 11 -8.90 4.79 22.87
C ARG A 11 -9.84 3.58 22.93
N MET A 12 -9.39 2.41 22.49
CA MET A 12 -10.01 1.17 22.97
C MET A 12 -9.25 0.67 24.19
N ASN A 13 -9.77 1.00 25.37
CA ASN A 13 -9.50 0.23 26.58
C ASN A 13 -9.98 -1.21 26.30
N PHE A 14 -9.03 -2.13 26.15
CA PHE A 14 -9.35 -3.56 26.16
C PHE A 14 -9.80 -3.92 27.58
N SER A 15 -11.11 -3.84 27.83
CA SER A 15 -11.71 -4.63 28.90
C SER A 15 -11.60 -6.11 28.50
N PRO A 16 -11.34 -7.03 29.45
CA PRO A 16 -11.21 -8.43 29.14
C PRO A 16 -12.53 -8.93 28.55
N ALA A 17 -12.51 -9.28 27.26
CA ALA A 17 -13.69 -9.74 26.56
C ALA A 17 -14.18 -11.05 27.17
N SER A 18 -15.44 -11.05 27.61
CA SER A 18 -16.16 -12.29 27.92
C SER A 18 -16.25 -13.16 26.65
N PRO A 19 -16.19 -14.49 26.77
CA PRO A 19 -16.17 -15.38 25.62
C PRO A 19 -17.59 -15.48 25.02
N GLY A 20 -17.90 -14.61 24.05
CA GLY A 20 -19.23 -14.58 23.46
C GLY A 20 -19.36 -13.70 22.22
N LYS A 21 -19.05 -14.27 21.05
CA LYS A 21 -19.64 -13.97 19.72
C LYS A 21 -19.70 -12.48 19.30
N GLU A 22 -18.63 -12.01 18.66
CA GLU A 22 -18.76 -11.10 17.50
C GLU A 22 -18.06 -11.74 16.30
N LYS A 23 -18.84 -12.52 15.52
CA LYS A 23 -18.46 -12.88 14.16
C LYS A 23 -19.13 -11.86 13.25
N PHE A 24 -18.36 -10.96 12.64
CA PHE A 24 -18.80 -10.27 11.42
C PHE A 24 -18.80 -11.30 10.29
N PRO A 25 -19.96 -11.80 9.81
CA PRO A 25 -19.96 -12.74 8.70
C PRO A 25 -19.82 -11.94 7.40
N VAL A 26 -18.71 -12.15 6.69
CA VAL A 26 -18.66 -11.89 5.25
C VAL A 26 -19.67 -12.84 4.60
N ARG A 27 -20.87 -12.34 4.30
CA ARG A 27 -21.88 -13.10 3.56
C ARG A 27 -21.43 -13.17 2.10
N LEU A 28 -20.79 -14.27 1.70
CA LEU A 28 -20.79 -14.70 0.32
C LEU A 28 -22.23 -15.11 -0.02
N ALA A 29 -22.86 -14.40 -0.95
CA ALA A 29 -24.21 -14.70 -1.39
C ALA A 29 -24.26 -16.11 -2.01
N ASN A 30 -24.92 -17.03 -1.32
CA ASN A 30 -25.48 -18.22 -1.94
C ASN A 30 -26.73 -17.78 -2.72
N ASN A 31 -26.66 -17.79 -4.04
CA ASN A 31 -27.84 -18.08 -4.83
C ASN A 31 -27.43 -18.88 -6.07
N GLU A 32 -27.94 -20.11 -6.14
CA GLU A 32 -27.72 -21.03 -7.23
C GLU A 32 -28.48 -20.60 -8.49
N ARG A 33 -27.87 -20.89 -9.65
CA ARG A 33 -28.42 -20.88 -11.02
C ARG A 33 -28.40 -19.58 -11.84
N SER A 34 -27.17 -19.11 -12.12
CA SER A 34 -26.60 -18.84 -13.49
C SER A 34 -25.18 -18.24 -13.37
N GLY A 35 -24.43 -18.72 -12.36
CA GLY A 35 -23.34 -17.99 -11.71
C GLY A 35 -21.97 -18.09 -12.36
N GLN A 36 -21.75 -17.37 -13.46
CA GLN A 36 -20.40 -16.87 -13.75
C GLN A 36 -20.39 -15.35 -13.57
N LYS A 37 -19.84 -14.93 -12.43
CA LYS A 37 -19.42 -13.53 -12.25
C LYS A 37 -18.37 -13.23 -13.32
N PRO A 38 -18.45 -12.08 -14.02
CA PRO A 38 -17.48 -11.76 -15.05
C PRO A 38 -16.06 -11.73 -14.46
N TYR A 39 -15.14 -12.44 -15.11
CA TYR A 39 -13.72 -12.41 -14.79
C TYR A 39 -13.08 -11.14 -15.39
N LEU A 40 -11.89 -10.78 -14.88
CA LEU A 40 -11.07 -9.77 -15.52
C LEU A 40 -10.76 -10.17 -16.98
N PRO A 41 -10.61 -9.20 -17.90
CA PRO A 41 -10.18 -9.50 -19.25
C PRO A 41 -8.79 -10.13 -19.24
N PHE A 42 -8.49 -10.99 -20.23
CA PHE A 42 -7.18 -11.60 -20.39
C PHE A 42 -6.22 -10.67 -21.15
N GLU A 43 -4.94 -10.67 -20.77
CA GLU A 43 -3.85 -10.02 -21.48
C GLU A 43 -3.64 -10.65 -22.87
N ARG A 44 -3.53 -9.82 -23.91
CA ARG A 44 -3.50 -10.27 -25.32
C ARG A 44 -2.20 -9.91 -26.03
N ASP A 45 -1.53 -8.84 -25.59
CA ASP A 45 -0.54 -8.12 -26.39
C ASP A 45 0.87 -8.13 -25.76
N SER A 46 1.08 -8.85 -24.65
CA SER A 46 2.39 -8.98 -23.99
C SER A 46 2.93 -10.42 -23.97
N ASP A 47 4.25 -10.54 -23.93
CA ASP A 47 4.98 -11.82 -23.82
C ASP A 47 4.98 -12.41 -22.38
N MET A 48 4.16 -11.91 -21.46
CA MET A 48 4.11 -12.40 -20.08
C MET A 48 3.47 -13.79 -19.99
N ASP A 49 4.19 -14.75 -19.42
CA ASP A 49 3.76 -16.14 -19.25
C ASP A 49 3.35 -16.44 -17.79
N CYS A 50 2.03 -16.53 -17.54
CA CYS A 50 1.46 -16.83 -16.23
C CYS A 50 1.21 -18.33 -15.98
N ARG A 51 1.72 -19.22 -16.84
CA ARG A 51 1.52 -20.67 -16.68
C ARG A 51 2.30 -21.17 -15.46
N ARG A 52 1.57 -21.64 -14.44
CA ARG A 52 2.16 -22.28 -13.24
C ARG A 52 2.96 -23.56 -13.53
N ASN A 53 2.76 -24.18 -14.69
CA ASN A 53 3.41 -25.43 -15.05
C ASN A 53 3.82 -25.38 -16.53
N PHE A 54 5.09 -25.67 -16.82
CA PHE A 54 5.61 -25.77 -18.19
C PHE A 54 5.05 -27.01 -18.94
N SER A 55 4.32 -27.89 -18.25
CA SER A 55 3.51 -28.94 -18.89
C SER A 55 2.25 -28.34 -19.52
N GLN A 56 2.18 -28.42 -20.85
CA GLN A 56 1.21 -27.78 -21.76
C GLN A 56 -0.26 -28.24 -21.60
N GLU A 57 -0.93 -28.01 -20.47
CA GLU A 57 -2.36 -28.36 -20.37
C GLU A 57 -3.28 -27.27 -19.79
N ASN A 58 -2.79 -26.04 -19.58
CA ASN A 58 -3.67 -24.96 -19.11
C ASN A 58 -3.48 -23.65 -19.91
N PRO A 59 -4.36 -23.35 -20.89
CA PRO A 59 -4.21 -22.20 -21.79
C PRO A 59 -4.67 -20.86 -21.20
N ILE A 60 -4.79 -20.76 -19.87
CA ILE A 60 -5.32 -19.56 -19.21
C ILE A 60 -4.23 -18.47 -19.21
N ARG A 61 -4.50 -17.38 -19.94
CA ARG A 61 -3.63 -16.19 -20.00
C ARG A 61 -3.71 -15.38 -18.70
N CYS A 62 -2.75 -14.48 -18.48
CA CYS A 62 -2.77 -13.53 -17.37
C CYS A 62 -4.05 -12.68 -17.42
N PHE A 63 -4.61 -12.33 -16.26
CA PHE A 63 -5.61 -11.27 -16.20
C PHE A 63 -4.93 -9.92 -16.47
N LEU A 64 -5.57 -9.09 -17.28
CA LEU A 64 -5.20 -7.72 -17.55
C LEU A 64 -5.55 -6.90 -16.30
N ALA A 65 -4.62 -6.89 -15.35
CA ALA A 65 -4.64 -6.04 -14.17
C ALA A 65 -3.46 -5.07 -14.30
N GLY A 66 -3.75 -3.77 -14.28
CA GLY A 66 -2.81 -2.68 -14.61
C GLY A 66 -1.71 -2.43 -13.58
N ASP A 67 -1.13 -3.48 -12.99
CA ASP A 67 -0.05 -3.37 -12.01
C ASP A 67 0.86 -4.61 -12.08
N LEU A 68 2.15 -4.41 -11.82
CA LEU A 68 3.19 -5.43 -11.62
C LEU A 68 2.74 -6.54 -10.63
N ARG A 69 1.81 -6.21 -9.72
CA ARG A 69 1.22 -7.12 -8.74
C ARG A 69 0.30 -8.21 -9.30
N ALA A 70 -0.11 -8.14 -10.57
CA ALA A 70 -0.85 -9.24 -11.21
C ALA A 70 -0.02 -10.54 -11.30
N ASN A 71 1.31 -10.42 -11.21
CA ASN A 71 2.28 -11.51 -11.26
C ASN A 71 3.04 -11.66 -9.93
N GLU A 72 2.40 -11.35 -8.79
CA GLU A 72 3.01 -11.46 -7.45
C GLU A 72 3.76 -12.78 -7.23
N GLN A 73 3.26 -13.89 -7.82
CA GLN A 73 3.91 -15.20 -7.75
C GLN A 73 5.29 -15.26 -8.45
N VAL A 74 5.49 -14.53 -9.55
CA VAL A 74 6.77 -14.50 -10.27
C VAL A 74 7.81 -13.72 -9.46
N GLY A 75 7.46 -12.52 -8.97
CA GLY A 75 8.35 -11.72 -8.13
C GLY A 75 8.63 -12.37 -6.77
N TYR A 76 7.66 -13.06 -6.18
CA TYR A 76 7.86 -13.84 -4.96
C TYR A 76 8.84 -15.00 -5.19
N ASN A 77 8.66 -15.77 -6.27
CA ASN A 77 9.55 -16.89 -6.59
C ASN A 77 10.98 -16.41 -6.91
N GLU A 78 11.14 -15.25 -7.53
CA GLU A 78 12.45 -14.69 -7.86
C GLU A 78 13.16 -14.09 -6.63
N MET A 79 12.43 -13.43 -5.72
CA MET A 79 13.04 -12.75 -4.57
C MET A 79 13.10 -13.58 -3.28
N ILE A 80 12.11 -14.43 -3.02
CA ILE A 80 11.96 -15.20 -1.76
C ILE A 80 12.16 -16.71 -2.01
N GLY A 81 11.75 -17.20 -3.18
CA GLY A 81 11.85 -18.61 -3.56
C GLY A 81 10.78 -19.50 -2.92
N ASP A 82 10.87 -20.80 -3.20
CA ASP A 82 9.94 -21.80 -2.64
C ASP A 82 10.10 -21.92 -1.12
N TYR A 83 8.97 -22.13 -0.42
CA TYR A 83 8.99 -22.33 1.02
C TYR A 83 9.71 -23.63 1.39
N GLY A 84 10.91 -23.52 1.97
CA GLY A 84 11.75 -24.65 2.36
C GLY A 84 11.34 -25.40 3.63
N GLY A 85 10.19 -25.04 4.23
CA GLY A 85 9.73 -25.60 5.51
C GLY A 85 10.09 -24.74 6.73
N TYR A 86 9.51 -25.10 7.87
CA TYR A 86 9.75 -24.37 9.12
C TYR A 86 11.16 -24.61 9.64
N ASN A 87 11.86 -23.54 9.98
CA ASN A 87 13.16 -23.59 10.63
C ASN A 87 13.07 -22.92 12.01
N PRO A 88 13.20 -23.66 13.12
CA PRO A 88 13.11 -23.10 14.47
C PRO A 88 14.28 -22.18 14.85
N GLN A 89 15.33 -22.12 14.04
CA GLN A 89 16.49 -21.25 14.26
C GLN A 89 16.32 -19.85 13.64
N VAL A 90 15.26 -19.62 12.86
CA VAL A 90 14.96 -18.31 12.29
C VAL A 90 14.30 -17.43 13.36
N ASP A 91 14.83 -16.24 13.59
CA ASP A 91 14.17 -15.21 14.39
C ASP A 91 13.09 -14.51 13.53
N PRO A 92 11.80 -14.66 13.84
CA PRO A 92 10.71 -14.05 13.09
C PRO A 92 10.42 -12.60 13.53
N SER A 93 11.23 -12.04 14.44
CA SER A 93 11.00 -10.68 14.95
C SER A 93 11.07 -9.64 13.84
N ILE A 94 10.15 -8.68 13.88
CA ILE A 94 10.14 -7.57 12.92
C ILE A 94 11.29 -6.63 13.23
N SER A 95 12.13 -6.35 12.23
CA SER A 95 13.23 -5.41 12.41
C SER A 95 12.72 -3.98 12.61
N ASN A 96 13.44 -3.21 13.43
CA ASN A 96 13.12 -1.79 13.65
C ASN A 96 13.12 -1.01 12.33
N ALA A 97 14.10 -1.26 11.45
CA ALA A 97 14.18 -0.63 10.13
C ALA A 97 12.94 -0.92 9.26
N PHE A 98 12.42 -2.15 9.30
CA PHE A 98 11.25 -2.53 8.53
C PHE A 98 9.98 -1.83 9.02
N ALA A 99 9.69 -1.91 10.32
CA ALA A 99 8.50 -1.31 10.92
C ALA A 99 8.51 0.22 10.86
N THR A 100 9.69 0.82 10.96
CA THR A 100 9.85 2.27 11.12
C THR A 100 10.02 2.99 9.78
N ALA A 101 10.71 2.39 8.80
CA ALA A 101 11.02 3.04 7.53
C ALA A 101 10.60 2.22 6.31
N ALA A 102 11.15 1.02 6.10
CA ALA A 102 11.05 0.34 4.80
C ALA A 102 9.59 0.06 4.40
N PHE A 103 8.78 -0.49 5.31
CA PHE A 103 7.39 -0.83 5.00
C PHE A 103 6.46 0.40 4.88
N ARG A 104 6.97 1.61 5.13
CA ARG A 104 6.25 2.87 4.91
C ARG A 104 6.28 3.33 3.45
N PHE A 105 6.98 2.64 2.54
CA PHE A 105 6.92 2.92 1.10
C PHE A 105 5.47 2.97 0.59
N GLY A 106 4.59 2.17 1.19
CA GLY A 106 3.16 2.14 0.89
C GLY A 106 2.47 3.51 1.04
N HIS A 107 3.02 4.44 1.82
CA HIS A 107 2.50 5.80 1.91
C HIS A 107 2.58 6.57 0.59
N THR A 108 3.54 6.23 -0.28
CA THR A 108 3.73 6.88 -1.58
C THR A 108 2.69 6.47 -2.62
N LEU A 109 2.04 5.33 -2.38
CA LEU A 109 1.06 4.68 -3.26
C LEU A 109 -0.40 5.08 -2.95
N ILE A 110 -0.60 5.88 -1.91
CA ILE A 110 -1.91 6.28 -1.41
C ILE A 110 -2.53 7.29 -2.37
N ASN A 111 -3.75 6.98 -2.83
CA ASN A 111 -4.57 7.94 -3.57
C ASN A 111 -5.11 9.05 -2.66
N PRO A 112 -5.17 10.30 -3.14
CA PRO A 112 -5.80 11.40 -2.42
C PRO A 112 -7.33 11.27 -2.35
N THR A 113 -7.91 10.32 -3.09
CA THR A 113 -9.34 10.12 -3.23
C THR A 113 -9.68 8.64 -3.04
N LEU A 114 -10.68 8.35 -2.22
CA LEU A 114 -11.35 7.06 -2.17
C LEU A 114 -12.45 7.03 -3.22
N PHE A 115 -12.20 6.27 -4.28
CA PHE A 115 -13.17 6.01 -5.33
C PHE A 115 -14.30 5.12 -4.83
N ARG A 116 -15.51 5.38 -5.31
CA ARG A 116 -16.72 4.67 -4.90
C ARG A 116 -17.59 4.41 -6.12
N PHE A 117 -17.86 3.14 -6.38
CA PHE A 117 -18.60 2.72 -7.56
C PHE A 117 -19.80 1.83 -7.22
N ASP A 118 -20.88 1.97 -7.98
CA ASP A 118 -22.03 1.08 -7.90
C ASP A 118 -21.73 -0.29 -8.54
N LYS A 119 -22.75 -1.15 -8.60
CA LYS A 119 -22.63 -2.51 -9.15
C LYS A 119 -22.23 -2.55 -10.63
N ASP A 120 -22.43 -1.46 -11.37
CA ASP A 120 -22.14 -1.35 -12.80
C ASP A 120 -20.84 -0.56 -13.03
N PHE A 121 -20.04 -0.35 -11.97
CA PHE A 121 -18.79 0.42 -11.97
C PHE A 121 -18.95 1.92 -12.32
N ASN A 122 -20.14 2.48 -12.14
CA ASN A 122 -20.36 3.92 -12.26
C ASN A 122 -20.19 4.63 -10.90
N PRO A 123 -19.76 5.90 -10.86
CA PRO A 123 -19.69 6.65 -9.61
C PRO A 123 -21.05 6.66 -8.89
N ILE A 124 -21.04 6.36 -7.58
CA ILE A 124 -22.27 6.43 -6.78
C ILE A 124 -22.77 7.88 -6.64
N ARG A 125 -24.05 8.05 -6.30
CA ARG A 125 -24.67 9.38 -6.10
C ARG A 125 -23.92 10.23 -5.07
N ASP A 126 -23.40 9.62 -4.01
CA ASP A 126 -22.65 10.33 -2.97
C ASP A 126 -21.24 10.75 -3.41
N GLY A 127 -20.82 10.38 -4.63
CA GLY A 127 -19.54 10.76 -5.24
C GLY A 127 -18.34 10.02 -4.64
N HIS A 128 -17.13 10.51 -4.91
CA HIS A 128 -15.90 10.01 -4.27
C HIS A 128 -15.58 10.80 -2.99
N ILE A 129 -14.71 10.26 -2.13
CA ILE A 129 -14.35 10.91 -0.85
C ILE A 129 -12.90 11.34 -0.90
N SER A 130 -12.60 12.63 -0.64
CA SER A 130 -11.22 13.06 -0.39
C SER A 130 -10.68 12.38 0.87
N LEU A 131 -9.43 11.90 0.83
CA LEU A 131 -8.86 11.04 1.86
C LEU A 131 -8.96 11.66 3.28
N HIS A 132 -8.69 12.95 3.44
CA HIS A 132 -8.79 13.63 4.74
C HIS A 132 -10.21 13.55 5.37
N LYS A 133 -11.26 13.45 4.54
CA LYS A 133 -12.66 13.34 4.98
C LYS A 133 -13.08 11.92 5.33
N ALA A 134 -12.26 10.92 4.97
CA ALA A 134 -12.53 9.53 5.22
C ALA A 134 -11.98 9.06 6.58
N PHE A 135 -10.91 9.69 7.09
CA PHE A 135 -10.31 9.30 8.36
C PHE A 135 -11.32 9.35 9.50
N PHE A 136 -11.44 8.22 10.20
CA PHE A 136 -12.35 8.00 11.33
C PHE A 136 -13.79 8.49 11.08
N ALA A 137 -14.31 8.24 9.88
CA ALA A 137 -15.67 8.62 9.47
C ALA A 137 -16.59 7.38 9.29
N PRO A 138 -16.83 6.56 10.34
CA PRO A 138 -17.65 5.35 10.22
C PRO A 138 -19.10 5.64 9.83
N GLU A 139 -19.60 6.85 10.10
CA GLU A 139 -20.93 7.30 9.68
C GLU A 139 -21.13 7.20 8.17
N ARG A 140 -20.06 7.37 7.38
CA ARG A 140 -20.10 7.25 5.92
C ARG A 140 -20.38 5.82 5.46
N LEU A 141 -19.88 4.82 6.17
CA LEU A 141 -20.18 3.42 5.85
C LEU A 141 -21.66 3.11 6.10
N LEU A 142 -22.26 3.70 7.12
CA LEU A 142 -23.67 3.47 7.47
C LEU A 142 -24.62 4.23 6.55
N ALA A 143 -24.26 5.46 6.15
CA ALA A 143 -25.14 6.36 5.41
C ALA A 143 -24.92 6.37 3.89
N GLU A 144 -23.72 6.01 3.40
CA GLU A 144 -23.29 6.27 2.01
C GLU A 144 -23.02 4.96 1.23
N GLY A 145 -23.90 3.97 1.39
CA GLY A 145 -23.92 2.76 0.56
C GLY A 145 -23.08 1.57 1.05
N GLY A 146 -22.60 1.59 2.30
CA GLY A 146 -21.87 0.46 2.86
C GLY A 146 -20.42 0.34 2.36
N ILE A 147 -19.86 -0.86 2.49
CA ILE A 147 -18.48 -1.16 2.09
C ILE A 147 -18.35 -1.48 0.60
N ASP A 148 -19.42 -1.97 -0.03
CA ASP A 148 -19.45 -2.42 -1.42
C ASP A 148 -18.89 -1.38 -2.41
N PRO A 149 -19.28 -0.09 -2.36
CA PRO A 149 -18.74 0.90 -3.28
C PRO A 149 -17.24 1.14 -3.12
N LEU A 150 -16.73 1.07 -1.88
CA LEU A 150 -15.31 1.23 -1.59
C LEU A 150 -14.49 0.03 -2.08
N ILE A 151 -15.02 -1.20 -1.95
CA ILE A 151 -14.36 -2.41 -2.48
C ILE A 151 -14.27 -2.33 -4.01
N ARG A 152 -15.35 -1.92 -4.69
CA ARG A 152 -15.31 -1.71 -6.15
C ARG A 152 -14.33 -0.60 -6.53
N GLY A 153 -14.28 0.49 -5.75
CA GLY A 153 -13.28 1.55 -5.88
C GLY A 153 -11.85 1.04 -5.80
N LEU A 154 -11.55 0.22 -4.78
CA LEU A 154 -10.22 -0.37 -4.58
C LEU A 154 -9.82 -1.29 -5.73
N PHE A 155 -10.78 -2.01 -6.30
CA PHE A 155 -10.52 -2.93 -7.42
C PHE A 155 -10.35 -2.20 -8.76
N ALA A 156 -11.18 -1.19 -9.03
CA ALA A 156 -11.23 -0.52 -10.33
C ALA A 156 -10.27 0.66 -10.46
N SER A 157 -9.65 1.11 -9.36
CA SER A 157 -8.79 2.30 -9.38
C SER A 157 -7.31 1.92 -9.23
N PRO A 158 -6.41 2.47 -10.06
CA PRO A 158 -4.98 2.25 -9.89
C PRO A 158 -4.50 2.88 -8.58
N LEU A 159 -3.37 2.38 -8.06
CA LEU A 159 -2.65 3.07 -6.98
C LEU A 159 -2.06 4.39 -7.49
N LYS A 160 -1.75 5.30 -6.57
CA LYS A 160 -1.00 6.50 -6.92
C LYS A 160 0.38 6.09 -7.42
N MET A 161 0.78 6.58 -8.58
CA MET A 161 2.16 6.45 -9.07
C MET A 161 3.10 7.32 -8.21
N PRO A 162 4.17 6.77 -7.64
CA PRO A 162 5.16 7.54 -6.91
C PRO A 162 6.04 8.32 -7.90
N MET A 163 5.92 9.65 -7.90
CA MET A 163 6.74 10.53 -8.74
C MET A 163 7.84 11.17 -7.88
N PRO A 164 9.09 11.32 -8.36
CA PRO A 164 10.16 11.96 -7.60
C PRO A 164 9.82 13.38 -7.11
N SER A 165 9.04 14.12 -7.90
CA SER A 165 8.54 15.46 -7.55
C SER A 165 7.40 15.45 -6.52
N GLN A 166 6.73 14.32 -6.31
CA GLN A 166 5.59 14.19 -5.39
C GLN A 166 5.46 12.74 -4.87
N LEU A 167 6.36 12.35 -3.97
CA LEU A 167 6.29 11.03 -3.32
C LEU A 167 5.00 10.89 -2.50
N LEU A 168 4.67 11.90 -1.70
CA LEU A 168 3.44 11.97 -0.91
C LEU A 168 2.52 13.07 -1.44
N ASN A 169 1.21 12.79 -1.47
CA ASN A 169 0.21 13.76 -1.89
C ASN A 169 -0.20 14.67 -0.70
N MET A 170 -0.80 15.82 -0.99
CA MET A 170 -1.16 16.83 0.02
C MET A 170 -2.20 16.35 1.05
N GLU A 171 -3.00 15.33 0.75
CA GLU A 171 -3.91 14.76 1.74
C GLU A 171 -3.17 14.08 2.90
N LEU A 172 -1.88 13.76 2.70
CA LEU A 172 -1.00 13.14 3.69
C LEU A 172 0.00 14.12 4.32
N THR A 173 0.38 15.20 3.63
CA THR A 173 1.35 16.17 4.16
C THR A 173 0.68 17.40 4.78
N GLU A 174 -0.48 17.83 4.27
CA GLU A 174 -1.11 19.10 4.69
C GLU A 174 -2.46 18.92 5.39
N LYS A 175 -3.09 17.73 5.26
CA LYS A 175 -4.47 17.50 5.72
C LYS A 175 -4.64 16.21 6.50
N LEU A 176 -3.54 15.60 6.96
CA LEU A 176 -3.64 14.33 7.66
C LEU A 176 -4.38 14.55 8.98
N PHE A 177 -5.48 13.81 9.17
CA PHE A 177 -6.33 13.88 10.36
C PHE A 177 -6.92 15.27 10.67
N ASP A 178 -7.12 16.09 9.64
CA ASP A 178 -7.71 17.43 9.73
C ASP A 178 -9.10 17.45 10.41
N ARG A 179 -9.85 16.35 10.37
CA ARG A 179 -11.13 16.24 11.11
C ARG A 179 -10.98 16.09 12.63
N PHE A 180 -9.79 15.74 13.13
CA PHE A 180 -9.59 15.30 14.52
C PHE A 180 -8.58 16.14 15.31
N HIS A 181 -7.73 16.89 14.62
CA HIS A 181 -6.73 17.73 15.25
C HIS A 181 -7.01 19.19 14.90
N GLU A 182 -6.72 20.10 15.83
CA GLU A 182 -6.81 21.54 15.56
C GLU A 182 -5.84 21.99 14.45
N VAL A 183 -4.76 21.23 14.26
CA VAL A 183 -3.76 21.42 13.22
C VAL A 183 -3.58 20.09 12.49
N ALA A 184 -3.72 20.11 11.16
CA ALA A 184 -3.44 18.95 10.33
C ALA A 184 -2.00 18.48 10.50
N LEU A 185 -1.80 17.17 10.50
CA LEU A 185 -0.48 16.57 10.63
C LEU A 185 0.18 16.38 9.25
N ASP A 186 1.51 16.25 9.27
CA ASP A 186 2.31 15.90 8.10
C ASP A 186 2.90 14.48 8.27
N LEU A 187 2.43 13.54 7.44
CA LEU A 187 2.90 12.16 7.46
C LEU A 187 4.39 12.03 7.08
N ALA A 188 4.90 12.88 6.19
CA ALA A 188 6.30 12.90 5.81
C ALA A 188 7.16 13.25 7.03
N VAL A 189 6.80 14.33 7.73
CA VAL A 189 7.49 14.77 8.95
C VAL A 189 7.38 13.70 10.04
N MET A 190 6.21 13.11 10.24
CA MET A 190 6.05 12.03 11.23
C MET A 190 6.93 10.81 10.92
N ASN A 191 7.11 10.44 9.64
CA ASN A 191 8.02 9.34 9.27
C ASN A 191 9.47 9.71 9.58
N ILE A 192 9.90 10.93 9.24
CA ILE A 192 11.26 11.42 9.54
C ILE A 192 11.50 11.46 11.06
N GLN A 193 10.57 12.04 11.81
CA GLN A 193 10.68 12.14 13.27
C GLN A 193 10.65 10.76 13.93
N ARG A 194 9.85 9.82 13.43
CA ARG A 194 9.83 8.44 13.94
C ARG A 194 11.14 7.71 13.65
N GLY A 195 11.74 7.93 12.48
CA GLY A 195 13.07 7.40 12.15
C GLY A 195 14.15 7.89 13.11
N ARG A 196 14.12 9.19 13.45
CA ARG A 196 15.04 9.80 14.42
C ARG A 196 14.81 9.27 15.84
N ASP A 197 13.56 9.22 16.28
CA ASP A 197 13.13 8.69 17.58
C ASP A 197 13.59 7.23 17.78
N HIS A 198 13.48 6.43 16.73
CA HIS A 198 13.90 5.02 16.75
C HIS A 198 15.40 4.80 16.48
N GLY A 199 16.19 5.88 16.34
CA GLY A 199 17.63 5.80 16.14
C GLY A 199 18.04 5.06 14.87
N LEU A 200 17.28 5.21 13.77
CA LEU A 200 17.65 4.56 12.51
C LEU A 200 18.96 5.16 11.96
N PRO A 201 19.90 4.32 11.49
CA PRO A 201 21.10 4.78 10.79
C PRO A 201 20.78 5.60 9.53
N GLY A 202 21.78 6.35 9.07
CA GLY A 202 21.73 7.08 7.81
C GLY A 202 21.63 6.17 6.58
N TYR A 203 21.35 6.78 5.43
CA TYR A 203 21.15 6.06 4.17
C TYR A 203 22.37 5.23 3.75
N THR A 204 23.57 5.78 3.88
CA THR A 204 24.84 5.10 3.54
C THR A 204 25.11 3.85 4.38
N GLU A 205 24.74 3.86 5.66
CA GLU A 205 24.86 2.68 6.54
C GLU A 205 23.94 1.55 6.08
N TYR A 206 22.70 1.87 5.67
CA TYR A 206 21.80 0.87 5.11
C TYR A 206 22.26 0.35 3.76
N ARG A 207 22.84 1.19 2.89
CA ARG A 207 23.44 0.71 1.65
C ARG A 207 24.57 -0.27 1.92
N ARG A 208 25.44 0.03 2.90
CA ARG A 208 26.53 -0.85 3.31
C ARG A 208 26.00 -2.17 3.88
N PHE A 209 24.97 -2.12 4.74
CA PHE A 209 24.29 -3.31 5.27
C PHE A 209 23.67 -4.18 4.16
N CYS A 210 23.05 -3.57 3.16
CA CYS A 210 22.45 -4.26 2.01
C CYS A 210 23.45 -4.64 0.90
N ASN A 211 24.76 -4.47 1.13
CA ASN A 211 25.81 -4.75 0.15
C ASN A 211 25.64 -4.00 -1.18
N LEU A 212 25.19 -2.74 -1.12
CA LEU A 212 25.05 -1.82 -2.25
C LEU A 212 26.26 -0.87 -2.33
N SER A 213 26.46 -0.23 -3.49
CA SER A 213 27.48 0.81 -3.66
C SER A 213 27.25 1.97 -2.69
N VAL A 214 28.26 2.43 -1.95
CA VAL A 214 28.09 3.56 -1.01
C VAL A 214 28.46 4.86 -1.72
N PRO A 215 27.55 5.83 -1.87
CA PRO A 215 27.86 7.11 -2.51
C PRO A 215 28.83 7.91 -1.63
N VAL A 216 29.81 8.56 -2.26
CA VAL A 216 30.68 9.54 -1.60
C VAL A 216 30.27 10.95 -2.02
N THR A 217 29.66 11.08 -3.20
CA THR A 217 29.16 12.33 -3.75
C THR A 217 27.71 12.19 -4.17
N TRP A 218 27.02 13.32 -4.30
CA TRP A 218 25.63 13.36 -4.81
C TRP A 218 25.53 12.89 -6.27
N ASP A 219 26.61 12.93 -7.04
CA ASP A 219 26.62 12.45 -8.43
C ASP A 219 26.66 10.93 -8.51
N ASP A 220 27.22 10.26 -7.50
CA ASP A 220 27.19 8.79 -7.40
C ASP A 220 25.76 8.24 -7.28
N LEU A 221 24.82 9.09 -6.84
CA LEU A 221 23.39 8.78 -6.75
C LEU A 221 22.63 9.00 -8.07
N ALA A 222 23.29 9.33 -9.18
CA ALA A 222 22.57 9.56 -10.44
C ALA A 222 21.83 8.32 -10.97
N ALA A 223 22.31 7.11 -10.64
CA ALA A 223 21.61 5.87 -10.99
C ALA A 223 20.39 5.62 -10.09
N ASP A 224 20.51 5.90 -8.79
CA ASP A 224 19.44 5.67 -7.80
C ASP A 224 18.37 6.77 -7.81
N ILE A 225 18.78 8.03 -8.05
CA ILE A 225 17.94 9.22 -8.09
C ILE A 225 18.21 9.96 -9.41
N PRO A 226 17.61 9.55 -10.53
CA PRO A 226 17.92 10.11 -11.85
C PRO A 226 17.65 11.61 -12.00
N ASP A 227 16.68 12.13 -11.26
CA ASP A 227 16.31 13.55 -11.28
C ASP A 227 17.36 14.43 -10.57
N ALA A 228 18.10 15.22 -11.37
CA ALA A 228 19.13 16.12 -10.87
C ALA A 228 18.60 17.22 -9.95
N SER A 229 17.35 17.67 -10.15
CA SER A 229 16.73 18.69 -9.30
C SER A 229 16.46 18.15 -7.89
N VAL A 230 16.07 16.87 -7.80
CA VAL A 230 15.90 16.17 -6.51
C VAL A 230 17.24 16.02 -5.82
N ARG A 231 18.30 15.58 -6.53
CA ARG A 231 19.65 15.47 -5.94
C ARG A 231 20.16 16.83 -5.45
N ALA A 232 19.97 17.90 -6.21
CA ALA A 232 20.34 19.25 -5.80
C ALA A 232 19.59 19.71 -4.54
N LYS A 233 18.30 19.38 -4.42
CA LYS A 233 17.50 19.68 -3.23
C LYS A 233 17.94 18.85 -2.01
N MET A 234 18.25 17.57 -2.18
CA MET A 234 18.77 16.76 -1.09
C MET A 234 20.12 17.28 -0.61
N ARG A 235 21.00 17.67 -1.55
CA ARG A 235 22.29 18.31 -1.23
C ARG A 235 22.14 19.58 -0.40
N SER A 236 21.18 20.44 -0.73
CA SER A 236 20.97 21.68 0.04
C SER A 236 20.40 21.43 1.44
N LEU A 237 19.65 20.35 1.64
CA LEU A 237 19.02 20.02 2.92
C LEU A 237 19.92 19.21 3.87
N TYR A 238 20.69 18.26 3.33
CA TYR A 238 21.44 17.29 4.13
C TYR A 238 22.95 17.53 4.13
N GLY A 239 23.49 18.23 3.13
CA GLY A 239 24.94 18.45 2.97
C GLY A 239 25.71 17.23 2.44
N ASP A 240 25.45 16.04 3.00
CA ASP A 240 26.09 14.76 2.69
C ASP A 240 25.06 13.71 2.19
N PRO A 241 25.42 12.83 1.22
CA PRO A 241 24.52 11.81 0.63
C PRO A 241 23.95 10.75 1.59
#